data_AF-A0A9R1IR03-F1
#
_entry.id   AF-A0A9R1IR03-F1
#
_cell.length_a   1.000
_cell.length_b   1.000
_cell.length_c   1.000
_cell.angle_alpha   90.00
_cell.angle_beta   90.00
_cell.angle_gamma   90.00
#
_symmetry.space_group_name_H-M   'P 1'
#
loop_
_entity.id
_entity.type
_entity.pdbx_description
1 polymer ?
#
loop_
_entity_poly.entity_id
_entity_poly.type
_entity_poly.pdbx_seq_one_letter_code
_entity_poly.pdbx_strand_id
1 'polypeptide(L)'
;MREGEVYRRYYTPYLHPKRGTLVGDAVYFTVRLGNAIIKYDLGKNSISMIDPPPHTMYYIALMAMEEKHSLGFAYIMDSSLDIWSRKVDREGPAEWVQYRVIELEKTIPVAKQDEKPIVVGSAEGVGVIFVCTGAGLFMIKLSSGQVKKVDEPGVYFSVLPYLSFYTPDHGRMLSIAGEDKLIS
;
A
#
# COMPACT_ATOMS: atom_id res chain seq x y z
N MET A 1 -31.56 -18.45 5.72
CA MET A 1 -30.97 -19.38 4.74
C MET A 1 -29.99 -18.56 3.91
N ARG A 2 -28.69 -18.90 3.93
CA ARG A 2 -27.63 -18.11 3.28
C ARG A 2 -27.41 -18.64 1.87
N GLU A 3 -27.97 -17.96 0.87
CA GLU A 3 -27.56 -18.12 -0.53
C GLU A 3 -26.30 -17.26 -0.74
N GLY A 4 -25.15 -17.91 -0.85
CA GLY A 4 -23.86 -17.23 -1.06
C GLY A 4 -22.64 -18.12 -0.95
N GLU A 5 -22.78 -19.32 -0.38
CA GLU A 5 -21.63 -20.22 -0.14
C GLU A 5 -21.21 -21.06 -1.36
N VAL A 6 -22.01 -21.08 -2.44
CA VAL A 6 -21.81 -22.01 -3.56
C VAL A 6 -20.66 -21.60 -4.50
N TYR A 7 -20.24 -20.32 -4.53
CA TYR A 7 -19.17 -19.86 -5.44
C TYR A 7 -17.74 -19.89 -4.86
N ARG A 8 -17.53 -20.29 -3.60
CA ARG A 8 -16.20 -20.24 -2.96
C ARG A 8 -15.26 -21.43 -3.23
N ARG A 9 -15.68 -22.44 -4.00
CA ARG A 9 -15.02 -23.77 -3.99
C ARG A 9 -13.84 -24.02 -4.95
N TYR A 10 -13.38 -23.06 -5.75
CA TYR A 10 -12.31 -23.31 -6.73
C TYR A 10 -11.11 -22.35 -6.73
N TYR A 11 -10.97 -21.49 -5.73
CA TYR A 11 -9.81 -20.60 -5.65
C TYR A 11 -9.07 -20.80 -4.34
N THR A 12 -7.88 -21.38 -4.41
CA THR A 12 -6.90 -21.32 -3.32
C THR A 12 -6.59 -19.84 -3.08
N PRO A 13 -6.86 -19.28 -1.88
CA PRO A 13 -6.48 -17.90 -1.59
C PRO A 13 -4.97 -17.80 -1.63
N TYR A 14 -4.45 -16.84 -2.40
CA TYR A 14 -3.03 -16.51 -2.42
C TYR A 14 -2.83 -15.03 -2.14
N LEU A 15 -1.60 -14.70 -1.73
CA LEU A 15 -1.20 -13.33 -1.46
C LEU A 15 -1.18 -12.53 -2.76
N HIS A 16 -1.57 -11.27 -2.69
CA HIS A 16 -1.28 -10.35 -3.78
C HIS A 16 0.24 -10.31 -4.02
N PRO A 17 0.69 -10.27 -5.29
CA PRO A 17 2.09 -10.07 -5.63
C PRO A 17 2.48 -8.60 -5.42
N LYS A 18 2.22 -8.08 -4.21
CA LYS A 18 2.57 -6.74 -3.76
C LYS A 18 3.49 -6.87 -2.55
N ARG A 19 4.29 -5.84 -2.31
CA ARG A 19 5.11 -5.77 -1.10
C ARG A 19 4.23 -5.88 0.13
N GLY A 20 4.61 -6.74 1.07
CA GLY A 20 4.12 -6.65 2.44
C GLY A 20 4.68 -5.41 3.14
N THR A 21 4.12 -5.05 4.28
CA THR A 21 4.67 -3.96 5.11
C THR A 21 5.07 -4.50 6.48
N LEU A 22 6.21 -4.05 7.00
CA LEU A 22 6.61 -4.29 8.38
C LEU A 22 6.13 -3.12 9.24
N VAL A 23 5.51 -3.43 10.37
CA VAL A 23 5.09 -2.43 11.37
C VAL A 23 5.35 -3.01 12.75
N GLY A 24 6.32 -2.43 13.47
CA GLY A 24 6.84 -3.04 14.69
C GLY A 24 7.36 -4.46 14.41
N ASP A 25 6.98 -5.41 15.25
CA ASP A 25 7.38 -6.83 15.14
C ASP A 25 6.38 -7.68 14.33
N ALA A 26 5.64 -7.07 13.41
CA ALA A 26 4.66 -7.79 12.60
C ALA A 26 4.76 -7.45 11.12
N VAL A 27 4.62 -8.48 10.29
CA VAL A 27 4.57 -8.35 8.82
C VAL A 27 3.14 -8.52 8.34
N TYR A 28 2.72 -7.67 7.42
CA TYR A 28 1.37 -7.62 6.91
C TYR A 28 1.33 -7.86 5.41
N PHE A 29 0.38 -8.68 4.97
CA PHE A 29 0.19 -9.03 3.56
C PHE A 29 -1.29 -8.97 3.18
N THR A 30 -1.60 -8.72 1.92
CA THR A 30 -2.98 -8.72 1.42
C THR A 30 -3.30 -10.00 0.68
N VAL A 31 -4.47 -10.57 0.97
CA VAL A 31 -5.02 -11.73 0.25
C VAL A 31 -5.80 -11.25 -0.96
N ARG A 32 -5.61 -11.90 -2.12
CA ARG A 32 -6.25 -11.47 -3.38
C ARG A 32 -7.78 -11.46 -3.33
N LEU A 33 -8.37 -12.42 -2.63
CA LEU A 33 -9.82 -12.54 -2.48
C LEU A 33 -10.28 -11.83 -1.22
N GLY A 34 -11.15 -10.83 -1.39
CA GLY A 34 -11.75 -10.08 -0.28
C GLY A 34 -10.83 -9.04 0.38
N ASN A 35 -9.59 -8.90 -0.10
CA ASN A 35 -8.58 -7.95 0.40
C ASN A 35 -8.29 -8.07 1.91
N ALA A 36 -8.57 -9.24 2.49
CA ALA A 36 -8.24 -9.54 3.87
C ALA A 36 -6.73 -9.32 4.10
N ILE A 37 -6.40 -8.74 5.25
CA ILE A 37 -5.01 -8.47 5.61
C ILE A 37 -4.56 -9.55 6.58
N ILE A 38 -3.53 -10.31 6.18
CA ILE A 38 -2.86 -11.27 7.06
C ILE A 38 -1.84 -10.50 7.88
N LYS A 39 -1.88 -10.67 9.20
CA LYS A 39 -0.82 -10.27 10.13
C LYS A 39 -0.04 -11.50 10.55
N TYR A 40 1.28 -11.46 10.40
CA TYR A 40 2.19 -12.41 11.01
C TYR A 40 2.98 -11.71 12.11
N ASP A 41 2.77 -12.13 13.35
CA ASP A 41 3.45 -11.60 14.54
C ASP A 41 4.74 -12.38 14.78
N LEU A 42 5.89 -11.71 14.60
CA LEU A 42 7.21 -12.34 14.67
C LEU A 42 7.55 -12.82 16.09
N GLY A 43 7.17 -12.04 17.10
CA GLY A 43 7.45 -12.36 18.50
C GLY A 43 6.62 -13.53 19.02
N LYS A 44 5.35 -13.61 18.61
CA LYS A 44 4.43 -14.69 19.03
C LYS A 44 4.43 -15.89 18.09
N ASN A 45 5.09 -15.79 16.94
CA ASN A 45 5.06 -16.79 15.87
C ASN A 45 3.62 -17.21 15.53
N SER A 46 2.74 -16.23 15.31
CA SER A 46 1.31 -16.46 15.13
C SER A 46 0.74 -15.65 13.97
N ILE A 47 -0.29 -16.20 13.33
CA ILE A 47 -0.99 -15.59 12.21
C ILE A 47 -2.39 -15.18 12.67
N SER A 48 -2.80 -13.97 12.30
CA SER A 48 -4.18 -13.50 12.43
C SER A 48 -4.64 -12.75 11.19
N MET A 49 -5.96 -12.54 11.07
CA MET A 49 -6.56 -11.78 9.97
C MET A 49 -7.14 -10.46 10.47
N ILE A 50 -7.06 -9.45 9.62
CA ILE A 50 -7.64 -8.14 9.82
C ILE A 50 -8.51 -7.85 8.60
N ASP A 51 -9.79 -7.55 8.85
CA ASP A 51 -10.68 -7.11 7.80
C ASP A 51 -10.36 -5.65 7.41
N PRO A 52 -10.17 -5.34 6.11
CA PRO A 52 -10.11 -3.96 5.66
C PRO A 52 -11.50 -3.30 5.83
N PRO A 53 -11.56 -1.95 5.92
CA PRO A 53 -12.83 -1.24 5.78
C PRO A 53 -13.36 -1.45 4.32
N PRO A 54 -14.61 -1.07 4.01
CA PRO A 54 -15.60 -1.93 3.33
C PRO A 54 -15.19 -2.62 2.01
N HIS A 55 -15.91 -3.72 1.74
CA HIS A 55 -15.54 -4.89 0.92
C HIS A 55 -15.36 -4.71 -0.60
N THR A 56 -15.31 -3.48 -1.10
CA THR A 56 -15.17 -3.17 -2.55
C THR A 56 -13.79 -2.61 -2.92
N MET A 57 -12.88 -2.49 -1.95
CA MET A 57 -11.56 -1.90 -2.16
C MET A 57 -10.60 -2.84 -2.89
N TYR A 58 -10.57 -2.79 -4.22
CA TYR A 58 -9.53 -3.47 -5.01
C TYR A 58 -8.24 -2.65 -5.06
N TYR A 59 -7.10 -3.32 -5.20
CA TYR A 59 -5.78 -2.71 -5.40
C TYR A 59 -5.25 -1.84 -4.24
N ILE A 60 -5.46 -2.25 -2.99
CA ILE A 60 -4.86 -1.54 -1.86
C ILE A 60 -3.32 -1.69 -1.85
N ALA A 61 -2.61 -0.72 -1.28
CA ALA A 61 -1.21 -0.84 -0.88
C ALA A 61 -1.10 -0.64 0.63
N LEU A 62 -0.55 -1.64 1.32
CA LEU A 62 -0.24 -1.52 2.75
C LEU A 62 0.95 -0.59 2.95
N MET A 63 0.99 0.07 4.09
CA MET A 63 2.09 0.98 4.44
C MET A 63 2.27 1.08 5.95
N ALA A 64 3.50 1.39 6.37
CA ALA A 64 3.79 1.84 7.72
C ALA A 64 3.54 3.35 7.82
N MET A 65 2.73 3.76 8.78
CA MET A 65 2.45 5.17 9.04
C MET A 65 3.57 5.79 9.88
N GLU A 66 4.08 6.95 9.45
CA GLU A 66 5.21 7.63 10.09
C GLU A 66 4.89 8.06 11.54
N GLU A 67 3.75 8.71 11.77
CA GLU A 67 3.47 9.38 13.05
C GLU A 67 3.26 8.44 14.23
N LYS A 68 2.80 7.21 13.98
CA LYS A 68 2.34 6.29 15.03
C LYS A 68 2.89 4.88 14.91
N HIS A 69 3.80 4.64 13.96
CA HIS A 69 4.25 3.29 13.59
C HIS A 69 3.07 2.33 13.52
N SER A 70 1.99 2.78 12.89
CA SER A 70 0.75 2.02 12.77
C SER A 70 0.59 1.47 11.36
N LEU A 71 -0.19 0.40 11.23
CA LEU A 71 -0.56 -0.13 9.94
C LEU A 71 -1.48 0.87 9.23
N GLY A 72 -1.18 1.21 7.99
CA GLY A 72 -2.08 1.93 7.12
C GLY A 72 -2.25 1.21 5.79
N PHE A 73 -3.19 1.69 5.00
CA PHE A 73 -3.26 1.35 3.59
C PHE A 73 -3.80 2.52 2.78
N ALA A 74 -3.47 2.51 1.49
CA ALA A 74 -3.96 3.45 0.51
C ALA A 74 -4.72 2.71 -0.60
N TYR A 75 -5.79 3.33 -1.09
CA TYR A 75 -6.56 2.86 -2.24
C TYR A 75 -7.15 4.05 -2.97
N ILE A 76 -7.65 3.81 -4.18
CA ILE A 76 -8.32 4.83 -4.97
C ILE A 76 -9.82 4.56 -4.96
N MET A 77 -10.59 5.60 -4.62
CA MET A 77 -12.03 5.64 -4.76
C MET A 77 -12.36 6.74 -5.77
N ASP A 78 -12.94 6.36 -6.90
CA ASP A 78 -13.23 7.24 -8.02
C ASP A 78 -11.97 8.01 -8.49
N SER A 79 -11.85 9.27 -8.08
CA SER A 79 -10.77 10.19 -8.45
C SER A 79 -9.94 10.66 -7.25
N SER A 80 -10.05 9.97 -6.12
CA SER A 80 -9.38 10.33 -4.87
C SER A 80 -8.51 9.19 -4.36
N LEU A 81 -7.33 9.54 -3.85
CA LEU A 81 -6.49 8.65 -3.09
C LEU A 81 -6.86 8.75 -1.61
N ASP A 82 -7.45 7.68 -1.10
CA ASP A 82 -7.89 7.55 0.28
C ASP A 82 -6.85 6.79 1.10
N ILE A 83 -6.45 7.38 2.21
CA ILE A 83 -5.45 6.82 3.12
C ILE A 83 -6.13 6.55 4.46
N TRP A 84 -5.98 5.32 4.94
CA TRP A 84 -6.57 4.86 6.19
C TRP A 84 -5.46 4.39 7.13
N SER A 85 -5.67 4.63 8.42
CA SER A 85 -4.77 4.19 9.48
C SER A 85 -5.51 3.26 10.44
N ARG A 86 -4.83 2.19 10.89
CA ARG A 86 -5.32 1.30 11.93
C ARG A 86 -4.96 1.90 13.27
N LYS A 87 -5.97 2.39 13.99
CA LYS A 87 -5.83 2.85 15.36
C LYS A 87 -5.97 1.65 16.29
N VAL A 88 -4.98 1.43 17.15
CA VAL A 88 -5.03 0.42 18.20
C VAL A 88 -5.08 1.18 19.52
N ASP A 89 -6.27 1.32 20.08
CA ASP A 89 -6.45 1.95 21.38
C ASP A 89 -6.10 0.97 22.50
N ARG A 90 -5.59 1.49 23.63
CA ARG A 90 -5.21 0.65 24.78
C ARG A 90 -6.41 -0.01 25.46
N GLU A 91 -7.59 0.58 25.31
CA GLU A 91 -8.82 0.20 26.03
C GLU A 91 -9.96 -0.22 25.09
N GLY A 92 -9.75 -0.17 23.77
CA GLY A 92 -10.80 -0.39 22.77
C GLY A 92 -10.39 -1.37 21.66
N PRO A 93 -11.37 -1.87 20.88
CA PRO A 93 -11.07 -2.67 19.70
C PRO A 93 -10.24 -1.84 18.71
N ALA A 94 -9.35 -2.50 17.96
CA ALA A 94 -8.60 -1.81 16.92
C ALA A 94 -9.56 -1.42 15.79
N GLU A 95 -9.47 -0.19 15.28
CA GLU A 95 -10.40 0.37 14.30
C GLU A 95 -9.65 1.02 13.13
N TRP A 96 -10.31 1.09 11.98
CA TRP A 96 -9.82 1.83 10.82
C TRP A 96 -10.36 3.25 10.85
N VAL A 97 -9.47 4.24 10.68
CA VAL A 97 -9.82 5.65 10.64
C VAL A 97 -9.25 6.27 9.35
N GLN A 98 -10.08 7.00 8.61
CA GLN A 98 -9.64 7.75 7.44
C GLN A 98 -8.66 8.83 7.90
N TYR A 99 -7.43 8.73 7.42
CA TYR A 99 -6.32 9.60 7.81
C TYR A 99 -6.23 10.82 6.90
N ARG A 100 -6.33 10.60 5.58
CA ARG A 100 -6.20 11.67 4.58
C ARG A 100 -6.85 11.29 3.25
N VAL A 101 -7.30 12.30 2.52
CA VAL A 101 -7.79 12.19 1.13
C VAL A 101 -7.00 13.14 0.26
N ILE A 102 -6.57 12.68 -0.91
CA ILE A 102 -5.86 13.49 -1.92
C ILE A 102 -6.62 13.40 -3.25
N GLU A 103 -7.07 14.52 -3.78
CA GLU A 103 -7.76 14.58 -5.07
C GLU A 103 -6.77 14.36 -6.23
N LEU A 104 -6.94 13.29 -7.01
CA LEU A 104 -6.04 12.94 -8.10
C LEU A 104 -6.34 13.71 -9.38
N GLU A 105 -7.61 14.04 -9.66
CA GLU A 105 -8.03 14.78 -10.85
C GLU A 105 -7.28 16.11 -11.07
N LYS A 106 -6.91 16.78 -9.96
CA LYS A 106 -6.19 18.06 -9.99
C LYS A 106 -4.68 17.90 -10.10
N THR A 107 -4.16 16.68 -9.91
CA THR A 107 -2.75 16.46 -9.59
C THR A 107 -2.07 15.46 -10.51
N ILE A 108 -2.81 14.52 -11.11
CA ILE A 108 -2.28 13.51 -12.04
C ILE A 108 -3.07 13.56 -13.35
N PRO A 109 -2.40 13.75 -14.50
CA PRO A 109 -3.06 13.61 -15.78
C PRO A 109 -3.47 12.14 -15.99
N VAL A 110 -4.75 11.91 -16.25
CA VAL A 110 -5.26 10.62 -16.70
C VAL A 110 -5.26 10.65 -18.22
N ALA A 111 -4.46 9.79 -18.88
CA ALA A 111 -4.28 9.85 -20.33
C ALA A 111 -5.55 9.45 -21.12
N LYS A 112 -6.42 8.62 -20.54
CA LYS A 112 -7.68 8.18 -21.17
C LYS A 112 -8.80 8.15 -20.13
N GLN A 113 -9.97 8.64 -20.50
CA GLN A 113 -11.12 8.77 -19.61
C GLN A 113 -11.63 7.42 -19.05
N ASP A 114 -11.29 6.30 -19.72
CA ASP A 114 -11.69 4.94 -19.34
C ASP A 114 -10.64 4.18 -18.49
N GLU A 115 -9.41 4.68 -18.37
CA GLU A 115 -8.35 4.02 -17.60
C GLU A 115 -8.31 4.55 -16.16
N LYS A 116 -8.83 3.75 -15.23
CA LYS A 116 -8.85 4.11 -13.80
C LYS A 116 -7.44 4.04 -13.20
N PRO A 117 -7.00 5.06 -12.46
CA PRO A 117 -5.73 5.01 -11.75
C PRO A 117 -5.78 3.91 -10.67
N ILE A 118 -4.66 3.20 -10.49
CA ILE A 118 -4.54 2.12 -9.50
C ILE A 118 -3.34 2.34 -8.59
N VAL A 119 -3.49 2.00 -7.31
CA VAL A 119 -2.37 2.02 -6.37
C VAL A 119 -1.55 0.74 -6.55
N VAL A 120 -0.25 0.89 -6.79
CA VAL A 120 0.65 -0.24 -7.11
C VAL A 120 1.69 -0.50 -6.03
N GLY A 121 1.88 0.42 -5.08
CA GLY A 121 2.77 0.18 -3.96
C GLY A 121 2.94 1.38 -3.05
N SER A 122 3.71 1.17 -1.99
CA SER A 122 4.16 2.19 -1.06
C SER A 122 5.65 2.04 -0.82
N ALA A 123 6.32 3.14 -0.47
CA ALA A 123 7.67 3.08 0.08
C ALA A 123 7.62 3.08 1.59
N GLU A 124 8.27 2.07 2.17
CA GLU A 124 8.27 1.80 3.60
C GLU A 124 8.91 2.95 4.39
N GLY A 125 8.17 3.52 5.35
CA GLY A 125 8.68 4.50 6.31
C GLY A 125 8.98 5.90 5.79
N VAL A 126 8.61 6.22 4.54
CA VAL A 126 8.87 7.56 3.94
C VAL A 126 7.63 8.24 3.37
N GLY A 127 6.45 7.69 3.65
CA GLY A 127 5.18 8.34 3.32
C GLY A 127 5.00 8.56 1.82
N VAL A 128 5.40 7.59 0.99
CA VAL A 128 5.27 7.66 -0.47
C VAL A 128 4.37 6.56 -0.99
N ILE A 129 3.46 6.91 -1.90
CA ILE A 129 2.58 5.99 -2.62
C ILE A 129 2.89 6.04 -4.12
N PHE A 130 2.80 4.89 -4.77
CA PHE A 130 2.93 4.75 -6.22
C PHE A 130 1.57 4.48 -6.85
N VAL A 131 1.24 5.28 -7.87
CA VAL A 131 -0.01 5.20 -8.63
C VAL A 131 0.31 5.01 -10.11
N CYS A 132 -0.27 3.98 -10.70
CA CYS A 132 -0.21 3.74 -12.13
C CYS A 132 -1.44 4.34 -12.80
N THR A 133 -1.23 5.10 -13.88
CA THR A 133 -2.28 5.63 -14.74
C THR A 133 -1.93 5.36 -16.21
N GLY A 134 -2.85 5.65 -17.12
CA GLY A 134 -2.55 5.60 -18.56
C GLY A 134 -1.47 6.58 -19.02
N ALA A 135 -1.11 7.58 -18.20
CA ALA A 135 -0.06 8.55 -18.49
C ALA A 135 1.33 8.12 -17.96
N GLY A 136 1.40 7.04 -17.17
CA GLY A 136 2.65 6.54 -16.61
C GLY A 136 2.55 6.17 -15.13
N LEU A 137 3.72 5.97 -14.53
CA LEU A 137 3.86 5.70 -13.10
C LEU A 137 4.15 7.01 -12.36
N PHE A 138 3.40 7.26 -11.29
CA PHE A 138 3.52 8.46 -10.49
C PHE A 138 3.86 8.11 -9.04
N MET A 139 4.76 8.89 -8.47
CA MET A 139 5.09 8.93 -7.06
C MET A 139 4.30 10.07 -6.42
N ILE A 140 3.68 9.82 -5.27
CA ILE A 140 2.94 10.80 -4.47
C ILE A 140 3.52 10.84 -3.07
N LYS A 141 4.05 11.98 -2.66
CA LYS A 141 4.52 12.21 -1.29
C LYS A 141 3.34 12.62 -0.42
N LEU A 142 3.01 11.80 0.58
CA LEU A 142 1.80 11.98 1.37
C LEU A 142 1.83 13.25 2.22
N SER A 143 2.98 13.64 2.79
CA SER A 143 3.07 14.84 3.64
C SER A 143 2.73 16.12 2.87
N SER A 144 3.32 16.32 1.69
CA SER A 144 3.12 17.52 0.86
C SER A 144 2.01 17.41 -0.19
N GLY A 145 1.56 16.21 -0.53
CA GLY A 145 0.70 15.95 -1.69
C GLY A 145 1.43 16.11 -3.03
N GLN A 146 2.76 16.26 -3.02
CA GLN A 146 3.54 16.46 -4.24
C GLN A 146 3.53 15.20 -5.11
N VAL A 147 3.33 15.41 -6.41
CA VAL A 147 3.31 14.36 -7.42
C VAL A 147 4.54 14.48 -8.34
N LYS A 148 5.15 13.35 -8.66
CA LYS A 148 6.24 13.24 -9.64
C LYS A 148 6.01 12.04 -10.54
N LYS A 149 6.06 12.22 -11.87
CA LYS A 149 6.13 11.10 -12.82
C LYS A 149 7.50 10.44 -12.70
N VAL A 150 7.53 9.12 -12.57
CA VAL A 150 8.76 8.34 -12.39
C VAL A 150 8.97 7.27 -13.45
N ASP A 151 7.95 6.97 -14.26
CA ASP A 151 8.08 6.07 -15.40
C ASP A 151 7.00 6.37 -16.48
N GLU A 152 7.24 5.91 -17.70
CA GLU A 152 6.34 6.04 -18.84
C GLU A 152 5.11 5.11 -18.75
N PRO A 153 4.08 5.28 -19.61
CA PRO A 153 2.93 4.37 -19.65
C PRO A 153 3.34 2.91 -19.80
N GLY A 154 2.78 2.05 -18.95
CA GLY A 154 3.10 0.63 -18.89
C GLY A 154 2.17 -0.13 -17.95
N VAL A 155 2.33 -1.45 -17.88
CA VAL A 155 1.52 -2.30 -16.99
C VAL A 155 2.26 -2.52 -15.68
N TYR A 156 1.90 -1.74 -14.66
CA TYR A 156 2.48 -1.85 -13.32
C TYR A 156 1.48 -2.52 -12.36
N PHE A 157 1.82 -3.71 -11.87
CA PHE A 157 1.01 -4.40 -10.85
C PHE A 157 1.56 -4.21 -9.43
N SER A 158 2.88 -4.04 -9.31
CA SER A 158 3.55 -3.76 -8.06
C SER A 158 4.82 -2.95 -8.28
N VAL A 159 5.14 -2.09 -7.31
CA VAL A 159 6.43 -1.39 -7.21
C VAL A 159 7.10 -1.79 -5.91
N LEU A 160 8.40 -2.12 -5.99
CA LEU A 160 9.24 -2.48 -4.85
C LEU A 160 10.34 -1.43 -4.68
N PRO A 161 10.08 -0.32 -3.95
CA PRO A 161 11.09 0.70 -3.74
C PRO A 161 12.16 0.22 -2.76
N TYR A 162 13.42 0.25 -3.17
CA TYR A 162 14.56 -0.09 -2.31
C TYR A 162 15.15 1.20 -1.74
N LEU A 163 15.14 1.35 -0.41
CA LEU A 163 15.63 2.55 0.29
C LEU A 163 17.07 2.38 0.83
N SER A 164 17.52 1.14 0.99
CA SER A 164 18.88 0.82 1.41
C SER A 164 19.27 -0.56 0.90
N PHE A 165 20.58 -0.75 0.73
CA PHE A 165 21.18 -2.04 0.40
C PHE A 165 22.15 -2.42 1.51
N TYR A 166 22.15 -3.70 1.89
CA TYR A 166 23.20 -4.23 2.73
C TYR A 166 24.44 -4.47 1.88
N THR A 167 25.53 -3.76 2.18
CA THR A 167 26.84 -3.95 1.57
C THR A 167 27.73 -4.66 2.60
N PRO A 168 27.98 -5.99 2.44
CA PRO A 168 28.66 -6.80 3.45
C PRO A 168 30.10 -6.37 3.72
N ASP A 169 30.71 -5.68 2.76
CA ASP A 169 32.12 -5.27 2.74
C ASP A 169 32.42 -4.07 3.66
N HIS A 170 31.42 -3.32 4.14
CA HIS A 170 31.63 -2.12 4.96
C HIS A 170 30.84 -2.06 6.26
N GLY A 171 30.02 -3.07 6.59
CA GLY A 171 29.23 -3.10 7.83
C GLY A 171 28.34 -1.87 8.06
N ARG A 172 28.03 -1.12 7.00
CA ARG A 172 27.37 0.19 7.07
C ARG A 172 26.14 0.19 6.16
N MET A 173 24.98 0.48 6.72
CA MET A 173 23.79 0.78 5.92
C MET A 173 24.04 2.06 5.13
N LEU A 174 24.05 1.96 3.80
CA LEU A 174 23.93 3.13 2.93
C LEU A 174 22.44 3.41 2.73
N SER A 175 21.93 4.44 3.38
CA SER A 175 20.62 5.01 3.07
C SER A 175 20.75 5.88 1.83
N ILE A 176 19.81 5.74 0.89
CA ILE A 176 19.69 6.70 -0.20
C ILE A 176 19.15 7.98 0.46
N ALA A 177 20.01 8.99 0.65
CA ALA A 177 19.56 10.33 0.97
C ALA A 177 18.61 10.74 -0.17
N GLY A 178 17.34 10.92 0.17
CA GLY A 178 16.32 11.31 -0.78
C GLY A 178 16.61 12.72 -1.27
N GLU A 179 17.35 12.83 -2.36
CA GLU A 179 17.30 13.88 -3.36
C GLU A 179 18.21 13.45 -4.54
N ASP A 180 17.59 13.37 -5.71
CA ASP A 180 18.21 13.37 -7.05
C ASP A 180 18.97 12.16 -7.62
N LYS A 181 18.88 10.95 -7.05
CA LYS A 181 19.40 9.75 -7.73
C LYS A 181 18.48 8.52 -7.68
N LEU A 182 17.35 8.63 -8.37
CA LEU A 182 16.61 7.51 -8.95
C LEU A 182 16.31 8.02 -10.36
N ILE A 183 16.98 7.64 -11.44
CA ILE A 183 17.08 6.33 -12.10
C ILE A 183 18.18 6.47 -13.19
N SER A 184 18.92 5.40 -13.50
CA SER A 184 19.48 5.13 -14.83
C SER A 184 18.83 3.88 -15.37
#